data_AF-A0A7X6XJ69-F1
#
_entry.id   AF-A0A7X6XJ69-F1
#
_cell.length_a   1.000
_cell.length_b   1.000
_cell.length_c   1.000
_cell.angle_alpha   90.00
_cell.angle_beta   90.00
_cell.angle_gamma   90.00
#
_symmetry.space_group_name_H-M   'P 1'
#
loop_
_entity.id
_entity.type
_entity.pdbx_description
1 polymer ?
#
loop_
_entity_poly.entity_id
_entity_poly.type
_entity_poly.pdbx_seq_one_letter_code
_entity_poly.pdbx_strand_id
1 'polypeptide(L)'
;EEKPEIGWVGVMPEHQGHRLAFHLCLACLRFLRDRGVRECFLLTDDFRVPAIKTYLRLGFEPEVTHESHPARWQKILAELRS
;
A
#
# COMPACT_ATOMS: atom_id res chain seq x y z
N GLU A 1 -14.63 -9.97 12.63
CA GLU A 1 -13.71 -9.00 13.25
C GLU A 1 -13.38 -7.94 12.24
N GLU A 2 -13.23 -6.70 12.68
CA GLU A 2 -12.83 -5.59 11.83
C GLU A 2 -11.36 -5.77 11.41
N LYS A 3 -11.06 -5.66 10.11
CA LYS A 3 -9.70 -5.81 9.60
C LYS A 3 -8.89 -4.59 10.05
N PRO A 4 -7.68 -4.72 10.62
CA PRO A 4 -6.85 -3.57 10.97
C PRO A 4 -6.38 -2.81 9.72
N GLU A 5 -6.23 -1.50 9.88
CA GLU A 5 -5.67 -0.62 8.85
C GLU A 5 -4.17 -0.36 9.10
N ILE A 6 -3.34 -0.46 8.06
CA ILE A 6 -2.06 0.25 8.04
C ILE A 6 -2.33 1.67 7.56
N GLY A 7 -2.52 2.59 8.51
CA GLY A 7 -2.90 3.97 8.24
C GLY A 7 -1.75 4.84 7.71
N TRP A 8 -1.56 6.00 8.33
CA TRP A 8 -0.63 7.04 7.84
C TRP A 8 0.83 6.61 7.90
N VAL A 9 1.44 6.44 6.73
CA VAL A 9 2.86 6.16 6.55
C VAL A 9 3.50 7.29 5.75
N GLY A 10 4.58 7.85 6.30
CA GLY A 10 5.33 8.93 5.68
C GLY A 10 6.84 8.72 5.82
N VAL A 11 7.59 9.21 4.84
CA VAL A 11 9.06 9.26 4.88
C VAL A 11 9.45 10.71 4.61
N MET A 12 10.30 11.26 5.48
CA MET A 12 10.83 12.61 5.31
C MET A 12 11.50 12.74 3.91
N PRO A 13 11.26 13.83 3.16
CA PRO A 13 11.73 13.98 1.78
C PRO A 13 13.22 13.63 1.57
N GLU A 14 14.08 14.08 2.49
CA GLU A 14 15.52 13.86 2.52
C GLU A 14 15.95 12.39 2.70
N HIS A 15 15.00 11.51 3.04
CA HIS A 15 15.23 10.07 3.25
C HIS A 15 14.40 9.19 2.30
N GLN A 16 13.78 9.77 1.28
CA GLN A 16 13.07 9.01 0.24
C GLN A 16 14.06 8.25 -0.66
N GLY A 17 13.56 7.28 -1.43
CA GLY A 17 14.40 6.43 -2.30
C GLY A 17 15.10 5.26 -1.57
N HIS A 18 15.15 5.26 -0.24
CA HIS A 18 15.81 4.20 0.56
C HIS A 18 14.88 3.05 1.00
N ARG A 19 13.70 2.92 0.38
CA ARG A 19 12.70 1.88 0.70
C ARG A 19 12.25 1.85 2.17
N LEU A 20 12.38 2.95 2.91
CA LEU A 20 12.02 3.00 4.34
C LEU A 20 10.55 2.65 4.61
N ALA A 21 9.63 3.20 3.80
CA ALA A 21 8.20 2.87 3.90
C ALA A 21 7.93 1.36 3.72
N PHE A 22 8.65 0.70 2.79
CA PHE A 22 8.53 -0.74 2.60
C PHE A 22 8.91 -1.52 3.86
N HIS A 23 10.06 -1.19 4.46
CA HIS A 23 10.53 -1.88 5.66
C HIS A 23 9.64 -1.63 6.87
N LEU A 24 9.14 -0.40 7.03
CA LEU A 24 8.17 -0.06 8.07
C LEU A 24 6.88 -0.86 7.93
N CYS A 25 6.25 -0.83 6.75
CA CYS A 25 5.02 -1.58 6.51
C CYS A 25 5.24 -3.09 6.66
N LEU A 26 6.37 -3.63 6.22
CA LEU A 26 6.70 -5.05 6.43
C LEU A 26 6.79 -5.40 7.93
N ALA A 27 7.35 -4.50 8.76
CA ALA A 27 7.37 -4.70 10.20
C ALA A 27 5.95 -4.69 10.79
N CYS A 28 5.07 -3.79 10.34
CA CYS A 28 3.66 -3.78 10.72
C CYS A 28 2.94 -5.09 10.33
N LEU A 29 3.14 -5.56 9.10
CA LEU A 29 2.55 -6.82 8.61
C LEU A 29 3.01 -8.02 9.47
N ARG A 30 4.29 -8.08 9.83
CA ARG A 30 4.82 -9.12 10.74
C ARG A 30 4.20 -9.01 12.12
N PHE A 31 4.11 -7.81 12.67
CA PHE A 31 3.49 -7.55 13.97
C PHE A 31 2.03 -8.03 14.04
N LEU A 32 1.26 -7.79 12.97
CA LEU A 32 -0.13 -8.23 12.83
C LEU A 32 -0.22 -9.76 12.70
N ARG A 33 0.59 -10.35 11.82
CA ARG A 33 0.67 -11.81 11.61
C ARG A 33 0.97 -12.54 12.93
N ASP A 34 1.92 -12.04 13.71
CA ASP A 34 2.34 -12.67 14.97
C ASP A 34 1.22 -12.63 16.05
N ARG A 35 0.17 -11.82 15.84
CA ARG A 35 -1.05 -11.75 16.68
C ARG A 35 -2.22 -12.54 16.10
N GLY A 36 -2.02 -13.31 15.04
CA GLY A 36 -3.05 -14.12 14.41
C GLY A 36 -3.97 -13.33 13.46
N VAL A 37 -3.65 -12.07 13.15
CA VAL A 37 -4.39 -11.29 12.16
C VAL A 37 -4.14 -11.90 10.78
N ARG A 38 -5.23 -12.25 10.09
CA ARG A 38 -5.17 -12.89 8.77
C ARG A 38 -5.21 -11.90 7.60
N GLU A 39 -5.84 -10.74 7.81
CA GLU A 39 -6.06 -9.74 6.79
C GLU A 39 -5.93 -8.35 7.39
N CYS A 40 -5.41 -7.40 6.62
CA CYS A 40 -5.36 -5.99 6.94
C CYS A 40 -5.57 -5.20 5.64
N PHE A 41 -5.91 -3.92 5.75
CA PHE A 41 -6.12 -3.06 4.59
C PHE A 41 -5.38 -1.74 4.74
N LEU A 42 -5.37 -0.95 3.68
CA LEU A 42 -4.93 0.43 3.68
C LEU A 42 -5.66 1.18 2.58
N LEU A 43 -5.73 2.50 2.72
CA LEU A 43 -6.29 3.39 1.71
C LEU A 43 -5.19 4.31 1.18
N THR A 44 -5.23 4.60 -0.12
CA THR A 44 -4.29 5.54 -0.74
C THR A 44 -4.94 6.20 -1.96
N ASP A 45 -4.48 7.42 -2.25
CA ASP A 45 -4.88 8.17 -3.44
C ASP A 45 -4.06 7.77 -4.68
N ASP A 46 -4.65 7.91 -5.87
CA ASP A 46 -4.03 7.52 -7.16
C ASP A 46 -2.71 8.21 -7.44
N PHE A 47 -2.59 9.49 -7.07
CA PHE A 47 -1.39 10.29 -7.35
C PHE A 47 -0.17 9.82 -6.53
N ARG A 48 -0.36 8.96 -5.52
CA ARG A 48 0.73 8.42 -4.68
C ARG A 48 1.33 7.16 -5.28
N VAL A 49 1.66 7.20 -6.57
CA VAL A 49 2.19 6.04 -7.31
C VAL A 49 3.41 5.38 -6.64
N PRO A 50 4.36 6.11 -6.03
CA PRO A 50 5.45 5.49 -5.26
C PRO A 50 4.98 4.66 -4.05
N ALA A 51 3.91 5.09 -3.38
CA ALA A 51 3.30 4.35 -2.27
C ALA A 51 2.57 3.12 -2.79
N ILE A 52 1.77 3.26 -3.85
CA ILE A 52 1.07 2.13 -4.50
C ILE A 52 2.08 1.05 -4.92
N LYS A 53 3.19 1.43 -5.56
CA LYS A 53 4.29 0.51 -5.91
C LYS A 53 4.83 -0.24 -4.69
N THR A 54 4.92 0.44 -3.54
CA THR A 54 5.37 -0.15 -2.28
C THR A 54 4.38 -1.18 -1.76
N TYR A 55 3.09 -0.85 -1.73
CA TYR A 55 2.04 -1.75 -1.25
C TYR A 55 1.87 -2.99 -2.13
N LEU A 56 1.88 -2.83 -3.46
CA LEU A 56 1.86 -3.96 -4.40
C LEU A 56 3.06 -4.89 -4.18
N ARG A 57 4.26 -4.35 -3.94
CA ARG A 57 5.46 -5.15 -3.62
C ARG A 57 5.38 -5.88 -2.29
N LEU A 58 4.54 -5.41 -1.36
CA LEU A 58 4.29 -6.07 -0.08
C LEU A 58 3.19 -7.14 -0.17
N GLY A 59 2.56 -7.29 -1.34
CA GLY A 59 1.51 -8.26 -1.59
C GLY A 59 0.09 -7.76 -1.31
N PHE A 60 -0.10 -6.44 -1.16
CA PHE A 60 -1.46 -5.88 -1.18
C PHE A 60 -2.05 -5.98 -2.58
N GLU A 61 -3.34 -6.28 -2.65
CA GLU A 61 -4.10 -6.37 -3.89
C GLU A 61 -5.14 -5.24 -3.95
N PRO A 62 -5.44 -4.72 -5.15
CA PRO A 62 -6.43 -3.67 -5.32
C PRO A 62 -7.85 -4.20 -5.05
N GLU A 63 -8.59 -3.53 -4.16
CA GLU A 63 -10.02 -3.81 -3.95
C GLU A 63 -10.89 -2.86 -4.80
N VAL A 64 -11.67 -3.43 -5.72
CA VAL A 64 -12.56 -2.68 -6.62
C VAL A 64 -13.92 -2.49 -5.94
N THR A 65 -14.06 -1.40 -5.17
CA THR A 65 -15.29 -1.08 -4.43
C THR A 65 -16.15 0.01 -5.08
N HIS A 66 -15.63 0.70 -6.11
CA HIS A 66 -16.32 1.78 -6.82
C HIS A 66 -16.14 1.63 -8.34
N GLU A 67 -17.16 2.03 -9.11
CA GLU A 67 -17.18 1.92 -10.58
C GLU A 67 -16.04 2.66 -11.30
N SER A 68 -15.47 3.68 -10.67
CA SER A 68 -14.32 4.43 -11.20
C SER A 68 -12.99 3.71 -11.02
N HIS A 69 -12.88 2.73 -10.12
CA HIS A 69 -11.62 2.07 -9.78
C HIS A 69 -10.95 1.36 -10.97
N PRO A 70 -11.67 0.61 -11.84
CA PRO A 70 -11.03 -0.04 -12.98
C PRO A 70 -10.28 0.93 -13.88
N ALA A 71 -10.90 2.07 -14.23
CA ALA A 71 -10.26 3.09 -15.08
C ALA A 71 -9.07 3.76 -14.38
N ARG A 72 -9.14 3.96 -13.06
CA ARG A 72 -8.03 4.51 -12.24
C ARG A 72 -6.84 3.53 -12.20
N TRP A 73 -7.10 2.25 -11.92
CA TRP A 73 -6.06 1.21 -11.92
C TRP A 73 -5.41 1.01 -13.28
N GLN A 74 -6.15 1.12 -14.39
CA GLN A 74 -5.55 1.11 -15.72
C GLN A 74 -4.49 2.20 -15.90
N LYS A 75 -4.77 3.44 -15.45
CA LYS A 75 -3.82 4.55 -15.50
C LYS A 75 -2.60 4.31 -14.60
N ILE A 76 -2.83 3.90 -13.35
CA ILE A 76 -1.76 3.61 -12.38
C ILE A 76 -0.83 2.51 -12.90
N LEU A 77 -1.39 1.41 -13.42
CA LEU A 77 -0.60 0.29 -13.95
C LEU A 77 0.18 0.67 -15.22
N ALA A 78 -0.33 1.61 -16.02
CA ALA A 78 0.42 2.16 -17.14
C ALA A 78 1.65 2.95 -16.66
N GLU A 79 1.49 3.82 -15.65
CA GLU A 79 2.57 4.61 -15.05
C GLU A 79 3.62 3.75 -14.32
N LEU A 80 3.21 2.63 -13.71
CA LEU A 80 4.14 1.70 -13.07
C LEU A 80 5.04 0.92 -14.04
N ARG A 81 4.65 0.86 -15.33
CA ARG A 81 5.37 0.13 -16.39
C ARG A 81 6.37 1.00 -17.16
N SER A 82 6.24 2.33 -17.12
CA SER A 82 7.22 3.27 -17.65
C SER A 82 8.44 3.41 -16.75
#